data_AF-A0A8T4EVL3-F1
#
_entry.id   AF-A0A8T4EVL3-F1
#
_cell.length_a   1.000
_cell.length_b   1.000
_cell.length_c   1.000
_cell.angle_alpha   90.00
_cell.angle_beta   90.00
_cell.angle_gamma   90.00
#
_symmetry.space_group_name_H-M   'P 1'
#
loop_
_entity.id
_entity.type
_entity.pdbx_description
1 polymer ?
#
loop_
_entity_poly.entity_id
_entity_poly.type
_entity_poly.pdbx_seq_one_letter_code
_entity_poly.pdbx_strand_id
1 'polypeptide(L)'
;MSIEWVNRAIDGLRAWGHERGVEVDVDEIRLLCDYASDYLEVNELGDFRSGTFEELLLEIYPRKVIAPPETAVETIAAARTLVDFLLDTGEVGTKAAARMRATIDDIEPEMPGALADTTKFGMAKSLFSAIGADALDVPEGDSLGVPDPDVVREAVEAMTGDDACDCPGCAPLPPVRLDPPAEIARAVRDVPLLMDAHAVAEWMAESERTTTARKSLRVRDARLIAQQLDVEKPDLAWRLALDLGLAELVGTAIRLEDGFCPLAERADEDVLDLWAGTVEFLSEAAVEITGDEIVDEELYSLHDLLYRLQTPVPAEALAEYLAEVAGGEPIEDLDMALGALAYAGTVQHTDAGLGLTAHGLWGLREMYLSSGAEAPLAADLSDGDASGLIAGLLNDALAPDAAQRDIDAWLSRRAPWEAATELFEAVAGAPAEVRGMAVSIVDRLDASAESSVRHALDDPELRPHAIHWLLSHGLDAPPLTSDELLWVSVDMLALALPAAEADPEGFAENMAASGPPAHLIEEMWRVDHPDVVEVLELLGSTLPDRAAAKAARKAAFKARSRGIR
;
A
#
# COMPACT_ATOMS: atom_id res chain seq x y z
N MET A 1 5.90 2.06 -11.09
CA MET A 1 6.49 1.89 -12.45
C MET A 1 5.46 1.70 -13.57
N SER A 2 4.30 1.04 -13.33
CA SER A 2 3.22 0.79 -14.32
C SER A 2 2.65 2.07 -15.01
N ILE A 3 2.53 3.19 -14.28
CA ILE A 3 1.78 4.38 -14.74
C ILE A 3 2.53 5.23 -15.80
N GLU A 4 3.87 5.28 -15.77
CA GLU A 4 4.62 6.21 -16.64
C GLU A 4 4.59 5.82 -18.12
N TRP A 5 4.63 4.52 -18.44
CA TRP A 5 4.62 4.07 -19.83
C TRP A 5 3.22 4.19 -20.43
N VAL A 6 2.16 3.92 -19.66
CA VAL A 6 0.78 4.09 -20.11
C VAL A 6 0.50 5.55 -20.42
N ASN A 7 0.92 6.49 -19.55
CA ASN A 7 0.77 7.92 -19.82
C ASN A 7 1.46 8.33 -21.13
N ARG A 8 2.70 7.88 -21.37
CA ARG A 8 3.41 8.13 -22.64
C ARG A 8 2.71 7.51 -23.85
N ALA A 9 2.18 6.28 -23.70
CA ALA A 9 1.42 5.61 -24.73
C ALA A 9 0.16 6.38 -25.12
N ILE A 10 -0.58 6.89 -24.12
CA ILE A 10 -1.80 7.68 -24.33
C ILE A 10 -1.52 9.03 -24.98
N ASP A 11 -0.47 9.72 -24.58
CA ASP A 11 -0.06 10.96 -25.25
C ASP A 11 0.34 10.72 -26.71
N GLY A 12 1.07 9.62 -26.97
CA GLY A 12 1.42 9.18 -28.32
C GLY A 12 0.19 8.81 -29.17
N LEU A 13 -0.78 8.13 -28.55
CA LEU A 13 -2.03 7.73 -29.19
C LEU A 13 -2.90 8.94 -29.57
N ARG A 14 -3.01 9.94 -28.68
CA ARG A 14 -3.72 11.21 -28.96
C ARG A 14 -3.10 11.95 -30.14
N ALA A 15 -1.78 12.07 -30.16
CA ALA A 15 -1.04 12.70 -31.25
C ALA A 15 -1.26 11.94 -32.57
N TRP A 16 -1.12 10.60 -32.54
CA TRP A 16 -1.33 9.72 -33.69
C TRP A 16 -2.75 9.81 -34.27
N GLY A 17 -3.76 9.82 -33.40
CA GLY A 17 -5.18 9.94 -33.79
C GLY A 17 -5.46 11.28 -34.48
N HIS A 18 -4.95 12.38 -33.90
CA HIS A 18 -5.06 13.71 -34.48
C HIS A 18 -4.39 13.81 -35.86
N GLU A 19 -3.19 13.24 -36.03
CA GLU A 19 -2.48 13.24 -37.32
C GLU A 19 -3.21 12.47 -38.42
N ARG A 20 -3.91 11.39 -38.07
CA ARG A 20 -4.61 10.52 -39.02
C ARG A 20 -6.09 10.86 -39.21
N GLY A 21 -6.63 11.76 -38.40
CA GLY A 21 -8.06 12.07 -38.38
C GLY A 21 -8.90 10.87 -37.94
N VAL A 22 -8.36 10.03 -37.05
CA VAL A 22 -9.05 8.90 -36.45
C VAL A 22 -9.57 9.36 -35.08
N GLU A 23 -10.86 9.16 -34.84
CA GLU A 23 -11.45 9.35 -33.52
C GLU A 23 -11.02 8.18 -32.64
N VAL A 24 -10.29 8.47 -31.56
CA VAL A 24 -9.72 7.46 -30.68
C VAL A 24 -10.45 7.51 -29.35
N ASP A 25 -10.95 6.36 -28.92
CA ASP A 25 -11.45 6.17 -27.57
C ASP A 25 -10.27 6.03 -26.61
N VAL A 26 -9.77 7.19 -26.15
CA VAL A 26 -8.57 7.25 -25.32
C VAL A 26 -8.80 6.61 -23.97
N ASP A 27 -9.99 6.75 -23.41
CA ASP A 27 -10.31 6.27 -22.07
C ASP A 27 -10.42 4.74 -22.10
N GLU A 28 -11.07 4.18 -23.12
CA GLU A 28 -11.17 2.72 -23.30
C GLU A 28 -9.80 2.08 -23.61
N ILE A 29 -8.96 2.72 -24.43
CA ILE A 29 -7.61 2.19 -24.73
C ILE A 29 -6.69 2.32 -23.52
N ARG A 30 -6.81 3.39 -22.73
CA ARG A 30 -6.11 3.52 -21.45
C ARG A 30 -6.47 2.38 -20.52
N LEU A 31 -7.76 2.09 -20.40
CA LEU A 31 -8.26 0.99 -19.58
C LEU A 31 -7.65 -0.37 -20.00
N LEU A 32 -7.57 -0.64 -21.30
CA LEU A 32 -6.92 -1.86 -21.81
C LEU A 32 -5.42 -1.90 -21.48
N CYS A 33 -4.72 -0.78 -21.59
CA CYS A 33 -3.30 -0.68 -21.26
C CYS A 33 -3.04 -0.85 -19.75
N ASP A 34 -3.85 -0.22 -18.89
CA ASP A 34 -3.74 -0.33 -17.44
C ASP A 34 -3.93 -1.78 -16.99
N TYR A 35 -4.99 -2.46 -17.46
CA TYR A 35 -5.20 -3.87 -17.13
C TYR A 35 -4.16 -4.82 -17.72
N ALA A 36 -3.64 -4.54 -18.92
CA ALA A 36 -2.55 -5.32 -19.47
C ALA A 36 -1.26 -5.16 -18.65
N SER A 37 -1.00 -3.94 -18.15
CA SER A 37 0.14 -3.64 -17.29
C SER A 37 0.04 -4.38 -15.95
N ASP A 38 -1.10 -4.26 -15.29
CA ASP A 38 -1.29 -4.72 -13.92
C ASP A 38 -1.47 -6.24 -13.80
N TYR A 39 -1.92 -6.90 -14.88
CA TYR A 39 -2.29 -8.33 -14.82
C TYR A 39 -1.57 -9.23 -15.83
N LEU A 40 -0.98 -8.69 -16.90
CA LEU A 40 -0.39 -9.47 -17.99
C LEU A 40 1.09 -9.15 -18.24
N GLU A 41 1.75 -8.49 -17.29
CA GLU A 41 3.17 -8.11 -17.35
C GLU A 41 3.56 -7.33 -18.61
N VAL A 42 2.64 -6.52 -19.15
CA VAL A 42 2.91 -5.63 -20.29
C VAL A 42 3.54 -4.34 -19.76
N ASN A 43 4.84 -4.16 -19.98
CA ASN A 43 5.59 -3.03 -19.42
C ASN A 43 5.86 -1.92 -20.46
N GLU A 44 5.64 -2.22 -21.74
CA GLU A 44 5.72 -1.26 -22.85
C GLU A 44 4.79 -1.65 -24.01
N LEU A 45 4.55 -0.71 -24.93
CA LEU A 45 3.70 -0.94 -26.13
C LEU A 45 4.17 -2.15 -26.96
N GLY A 46 5.48 -2.34 -27.03
CA GLY A 46 6.11 -3.45 -27.73
C GLY A 46 5.83 -4.83 -27.11
N ASP A 47 5.25 -4.93 -25.91
CA ASP A 47 4.98 -6.20 -25.23
C ASP A 47 3.65 -6.84 -25.62
N PHE A 48 2.69 -6.08 -26.16
CA PHE A 48 1.40 -6.62 -26.59
C PHE A 48 1.57 -7.82 -27.54
N ARG A 49 0.85 -8.90 -27.29
CA ARG A 49 0.78 -10.10 -28.15
C ARG A 49 -0.67 -10.47 -28.43
N SER A 50 -0.90 -11.40 -29.34
CA SER A 50 -2.24 -11.94 -29.61
C SER A 50 -2.87 -12.58 -28.36
N GLY A 51 -2.07 -13.31 -27.57
CA GLY A 51 -2.54 -13.91 -26.31
C GLY A 51 -2.91 -12.88 -25.25
N THR A 52 -2.28 -11.70 -25.26
CA THR A 52 -2.64 -10.58 -24.38
C THR A 52 -4.09 -10.17 -24.61
N PHE A 53 -4.54 -10.03 -25.86
CA PHE A 53 -5.91 -9.63 -26.15
C PHE A 53 -6.94 -10.72 -25.78
N GLU A 54 -6.59 -11.99 -25.92
CA GLU A 54 -7.46 -13.11 -25.53
C GLU A 54 -7.73 -13.13 -24.03
N GLU A 55 -6.66 -13.10 -23.22
CA GLU A 55 -6.77 -13.12 -21.76
C GLU A 55 -7.35 -11.81 -21.22
N LEU A 56 -6.96 -10.67 -21.80
CA LEU A 56 -7.46 -9.36 -21.42
C LEU A 56 -8.96 -9.24 -21.69
N LEU A 57 -9.44 -9.56 -22.89
CA LEU A 57 -10.82 -9.27 -23.30
C LEU A 57 -11.84 -10.33 -22.87
N LEU A 58 -11.42 -11.59 -22.63
CA LEU A 58 -12.34 -12.68 -22.25
C LEU A 58 -12.28 -13.07 -20.76
N GLU A 59 -11.20 -12.74 -20.05
CA GLU A 59 -11.04 -13.11 -18.64
C GLU A 59 -10.90 -11.91 -17.70
N ILE A 60 -9.98 -10.97 -18.00
CA ILE A 60 -9.70 -9.84 -17.08
C ILE A 60 -10.76 -8.76 -17.21
N TYR A 61 -11.02 -8.27 -18.43
CA TYR A 61 -11.95 -7.18 -18.69
C TYR A 61 -13.37 -7.53 -18.23
N PRO A 62 -13.95 -8.72 -18.52
CA PRO A 62 -15.29 -9.06 -18.04
C PRO A 62 -15.39 -9.21 -16.52
N ARG A 63 -14.28 -9.52 -15.85
CA ARG A 63 -14.21 -9.64 -14.38
C ARG A 63 -14.05 -8.29 -13.69
N LYS A 64 -13.34 -7.34 -14.31
CA LYS A 64 -12.90 -6.07 -13.71
C LYS A 64 -13.72 -4.86 -14.17
N VAL A 65 -14.29 -4.89 -15.36
CA VAL A 65 -15.03 -3.77 -15.97
C VAL A 65 -16.53 -4.04 -15.99
N ILE A 66 -17.31 -3.08 -15.49
CA ILE A 66 -18.78 -3.12 -15.56
C ILE A 66 -19.20 -2.47 -16.89
N ALA A 67 -19.22 -3.30 -17.92
CA ALA A 67 -19.68 -2.94 -19.26
C ALA A 67 -20.89 -3.84 -19.60
N PRO A 68 -22.02 -3.26 -20.05
CA PRO A 68 -23.13 -4.09 -20.50
C PRO A 68 -22.76 -4.76 -21.84
N PRO A 69 -23.29 -5.95 -22.17
CA PRO A 69 -22.86 -6.72 -23.35
C PRO A 69 -22.91 -5.95 -24.68
N GLU A 70 -23.78 -4.95 -24.79
CA GLU A 70 -23.89 -4.07 -25.95
C GLU A 70 -22.68 -3.16 -26.20
N THR A 71 -21.89 -2.80 -25.18
CA THR A 71 -20.67 -1.99 -25.36
C THR A 71 -19.46 -2.80 -25.80
N ALA A 72 -19.57 -4.13 -25.90
CA ALA A 72 -18.50 -4.99 -26.42
C ALA A 72 -17.97 -4.52 -27.78
N VAL A 73 -18.84 -3.96 -28.63
CA VAL A 73 -18.47 -3.44 -29.95
C VAL A 73 -17.49 -2.26 -29.85
N GLU A 74 -17.66 -1.41 -28.85
CA GLU A 74 -16.82 -0.24 -28.60
C GLU A 74 -15.45 -0.68 -28.08
N THR A 75 -15.40 -1.61 -27.12
CA THR A 75 -14.15 -2.18 -26.61
C THR A 75 -13.37 -2.93 -27.69
N ILE A 76 -14.05 -3.70 -28.55
CA ILE A 76 -13.41 -4.37 -29.69
C ILE A 76 -12.87 -3.35 -30.69
N ALA A 77 -13.58 -2.24 -30.93
CA ALA A 77 -13.10 -1.16 -31.79
C ALA A 77 -11.86 -0.45 -31.19
N ALA A 78 -11.85 -0.23 -29.88
CA ALA A 78 -10.70 0.30 -29.13
C ALA A 78 -9.49 -0.63 -29.24
N ALA A 79 -9.68 -1.94 -29.04
CA ALA A 79 -8.61 -2.94 -29.19
C ALA A 79 -8.03 -2.97 -30.61
N ARG A 80 -8.89 -2.87 -31.65
CA ARG A 80 -8.44 -2.76 -33.06
C ARG A 80 -7.64 -1.49 -33.30
N THR A 81 -8.09 -0.36 -32.75
CA THR A 81 -7.42 0.93 -32.85
C THR A 81 -6.04 0.91 -32.17
N LEU A 82 -5.93 0.23 -31.02
CA LEU A 82 -4.64 0.00 -30.35
C LEU A 82 -3.69 -0.81 -31.24
N VAL A 83 -4.15 -1.89 -31.90
CA VAL A 83 -3.30 -2.66 -32.83
C VAL A 83 -2.85 -1.83 -34.03
N ASP A 84 -3.70 -0.94 -34.53
CA ASP A 84 -3.35 -0.02 -35.62
C ASP A 84 -2.29 1.00 -35.17
N PHE A 85 -2.44 1.55 -33.97
CA PHE A 85 -1.44 2.41 -33.35
C PHE A 85 -0.09 1.69 -33.22
N LEU A 86 -0.06 0.50 -32.61
CA LEU A 86 1.15 -0.31 -32.40
C LEU A 86 1.88 -0.64 -33.72
N LEU A 87 1.13 -0.92 -34.78
CA LEU A 87 1.72 -1.23 -36.10
C LEU A 87 2.35 0.01 -36.73
N ASP A 88 1.65 1.14 -36.63
CA ASP A 88 2.02 2.38 -37.31
C ASP A 88 3.16 3.13 -36.61
N THR A 89 3.28 3.00 -35.29
CA THR A 89 4.43 3.50 -34.52
C THR A 89 5.64 2.58 -34.59
N GLY A 90 5.48 1.37 -35.13
CA GLY A 90 6.56 0.40 -35.30
C GLY A 90 6.86 -0.45 -34.06
N GLU A 91 6.02 -0.36 -33.03
CA GLU A 91 6.09 -1.16 -31.80
C GLU A 91 5.89 -2.65 -32.10
N VAL A 92 5.10 -2.98 -33.13
CA VAL A 92 4.89 -4.37 -33.57
C VAL A 92 5.04 -4.53 -35.09
N GLY A 93 5.55 -5.69 -35.51
CA GLY A 93 5.67 -6.02 -36.93
C GLY A 93 4.33 -6.41 -37.58
N THR A 94 4.22 -6.23 -38.90
CA THR A 94 3.02 -6.56 -39.71
C THR A 94 2.46 -7.97 -39.48
N LYS A 95 3.32 -8.98 -39.25
CA LYS A 95 2.88 -10.35 -38.94
C LYS A 95 2.28 -10.49 -37.54
N ALA A 96 2.76 -9.73 -36.57
CA ALA A 96 2.25 -9.75 -35.19
C ALA A 96 0.91 -9.03 -35.13
N ALA A 97 0.81 -7.83 -35.73
CA ALA A 97 -0.44 -7.09 -35.85
C ALA A 97 -1.55 -7.91 -36.55
N ALA A 98 -1.21 -8.64 -37.63
CA ALA A 98 -2.16 -9.52 -38.30
C ALA A 98 -2.68 -10.66 -37.41
N ARG A 99 -1.86 -11.18 -36.48
CA ARG A 99 -2.29 -12.20 -35.51
C ARG A 99 -3.17 -11.61 -34.43
N MET A 100 -2.82 -10.43 -33.91
CA MET A 100 -3.66 -9.73 -32.92
C MET A 100 -5.05 -9.42 -33.49
N ARG A 101 -5.12 -8.90 -34.72
CA ARG A 101 -6.41 -8.66 -35.39
C ARG A 101 -7.22 -9.93 -35.56
N ALA A 102 -6.60 -11.03 -35.99
CA ALA A 102 -7.29 -12.32 -36.11
C ALA A 102 -7.82 -12.81 -34.76
N THR A 103 -7.04 -12.66 -33.67
CA THR A 103 -7.49 -13.01 -32.32
C THR A 103 -8.65 -12.11 -31.85
N ILE A 104 -8.60 -10.80 -32.11
CA ILE A 104 -9.71 -9.89 -31.80
C ILE A 104 -10.97 -10.25 -32.62
N ASP A 105 -10.81 -10.67 -33.89
CA ASP A 105 -11.93 -11.13 -34.73
C ASP A 105 -12.56 -12.43 -34.19
N ASP A 106 -11.76 -13.32 -33.59
CA ASP A 106 -12.24 -14.54 -32.92
C ASP A 106 -12.94 -14.22 -31.57
N ILE A 107 -12.46 -13.20 -30.84
CA ILE A 107 -13.01 -12.73 -29.56
C ILE A 107 -14.33 -11.96 -29.72
N GLU A 108 -14.47 -11.16 -30.78
CA GLU A 108 -15.63 -10.29 -31.03
C GLU A 108 -16.99 -10.97 -30.83
N PRO A 109 -17.26 -12.19 -31.34
CA PRO A 109 -18.53 -12.88 -31.09
C PRO A 109 -18.67 -13.46 -29.67
N GLU A 110 -17.58 -13.68 -28.94
CA GLU A 110 -17.56 -14.30 -27.60
C GLU A 110 -17.68 -13.26 -26.47
N MET A 111 -17.14 -12.06 -26.69
CA MET A 111 -17.04 -11.01 -25.69
C MET A 111 -18.38 -10.60 -25.05
N PRO A 112 -19.51 -10.44 -25.79
CA PRO A 112 -20.79 -10.16 -25.16
C PRO A 112 -21.25 -11.28 -24.21
N GLY A 113 -20.95 -12.53 -24.55
CA GLY A 113 -21.22 -13.69 -23.70
C GLY A 113 -20.35 -13.69 -22.45
N ALA A 114 -19.08 -13.33 -22.57
CA ALA A 114 -18.17 -13.19 -21.44
C ALA A 114 -18.60 -12.04 -20.51
N LEU A 115 -19.05 -10.91 -21.05
CA LEU A 115 -19.58 -9.78 -20.28
C LEU A 115 -20.90 -10.11 -19.56
N ALA A 116 -21.69 -11.02 -20.11
CA ALA A 116 -22.96 -11.50 -19.53
C ALA A 116 -22.78 -12.67 -18.54
N ASP A 117 -21.58 -13.27 -18.45
CA ASP A 117 -21.34 -14.45 -17.62
C ASP A 117 -21.10 -14.07 -16.16
N THR A 118 -22.15 -14.19 -15.35
CA THR A 118 -22.15 -13.85 -13.92
C THR A 118 -21.20 -14.71 -13.09
N THR A 119 -20.73 -15.86 -13.61
CA THR A 119 -19.77 -16.73 -12.91
C THR A 119 -18.34 -16.19 -12.95
N LYS A 120 -18.06 -15.23 -13.84
CA LYS A 120 -16.77 -14.55 -13.97
C LYS A 120 -16.72 -13.21 -13.24
N PHE A 121 -17.79 -12.83 -12.54
CA PHE A 121 -17.90 -11.52 -11.88
C PHE A 121 -17.12 -11.50 -10.55
N GLY A 122 -16.38 -10.40 -10.31
CA GLY A 122 -15.89 -10.09 -8.95
C GLY A 122 -17.03 -9.73 -8.00
N MET A 123 -16.77 -9.76 -6.68
CA MET A 123 -17.78 -9.58 -5.61
C MET A 123 -18.67 -8.34 -5.80
N ALA A 124 -18.09 -7.23 -6.25
CA ALA A 124 -18.81 -6.00 -6.58
C ALA A 124 -19.83 -6.17 -7.71
N LYS A 125 -19.44 -6.81 -8.82
CA LYS A 125 -20.24 -6.89 -10.05
C LYS A 125 -21.45 -7.84 -9.94
N SER A 126 -21.37 -8.85 -9.07
CA SER A 126 -22.49 -9.75 -8.74
C SER A 126 -23.66 -9.02 -8.06
N LEU A 127 -23.40 -7.89 -7.39
CA LEU A 127 -24.43 -7.07 -6.75
C LEU A 127 -25.11 -6.08 -7.72
N PHE A 128 -24.42 -5.58 -8.76
CA PHE A 128 -24.97 -4.56 -9.67
C PHE A 128 -25.76 -5.10 -10.85
N SER A 129 -25.52 -6.34 -11.28
CA SER A 129 -26.25 -6.97 -12.39
C SER A 129 -27.76 -7.16 -12.15
N ALA A 130 -28.26 -6.87 -10.94
CA ALA A 130 -29.68 -6.98 -10.59
C ALA A 130 -30.54 -5.79 -11.06
N ILE A 131 -29.96 -4.68 -11.53
CA ILE A 131 -30.70 -3.45 -11.88
C ILE A 131 -30.34 -2.99 -13.30
N GLY A 132 -31.35 -3.01 -14.19
CA GLY A 132 -31.21 -2.75 -15.63
C GLY A 132 -30.98 -1.29 -16.01
N ALA A 133 -30.35 -1.13 -17.19
CA ALA A 133 -29.83 0.12 -17.74
C ALA A 133 -30.91 1.05 -18.35
N ASP A 134 -30.93 2.31 -17.91
CA ASP A 134 -31.34 3.45 -18.74
C ASP A 134 -30.99 4.81 -18.05
N ALA A 135 -30.50 5.74 -18.88
CA ALA A 135 -30.41 7.20 -18.70
C ALA A 135 -29.11 7.82 -18.11
N LEU A 136 -28.22 8.16 -19.04
CA LEU A 136 -27.09 9.11 -18.95
C LEU A 136 -27.57 10.58 -19.01
N ASP A 137 -26.91 11.49 -18.29
CA ASP A 137 -26.28 12.73 -18.81
C ASP A 137 -25.80 13.70 -17.69
N VAL A 138 -24.59 14.23 -17.87
CA VAL A 138 -23.69 15.02 -16.96
C VAL A 138 -23.72 16.51 -17.41
N PRO A 139 -23.45 17.59 -16.60
CA PRO A 139 -22.08 17.99 -16.20
C PRO A 139 -21.84 18.74 -14.85
N GLU A 140 -20.71 18.37 -14.23
CA GLU A 140 -19.52 19.12 -13.75
C GLU A 140 -19.48 20.17 -12.61
N GLY A 141 -18.36 20.08 -11.86
CA GLY A 141 -17.75 21.00 -10.86
C GLY A 141 -17.96 20.60 -9.38
N ASP A 142 -17.00 20.62 -8.46
CA ASP A 142 -15.53 20.66 -8.46
C ASP A 142 -15.09 20.19 -7.03
N SER A 143 -13.87 19.67 -6.91
CA SER A 143 -13.27 18.82 -5.84
C SER A 143 -13.05 19.45 -4.45
N LEU A 144 -12.87 18.63 -3.38
CA LEU A 144 -11.88 18.78 -2.27
C LEU A 144 -11.74 17.50 -1.38
N GLY A 145 -10.50 17.11 -1.02
CA GLY A 145 -10.16 16.49 0.28
C GLY A 145 -8.88 15.63 0.40
N VAL A 146 -7.77 16.24 0.87
CA VAL A 146 -6.55 15.61 1.45
C VAL A 146 -6.67 15.66 2.99
N PRO A 147 -6.05 14.76 3.80
CA PRO A 147 -6.15 14.79 5.28
C PRO A 147 -5.67 16.12 5.91
N ASP A 148 -6.21 16.43 7.09
CA ASP A 148 -6.01 17.71 7.80
C ASP A 148 -4.60 17.83 8.43
N PRO A 149 -3.76 18.78 7.97
CA PRO A 149 -2.41 19.02 8.50
C PRO A 149 -2.35 19.36 9.99
N ASP A 150 -3.45 19.81 10.59
CA ASP A 150 -3.46 20.27 11.99
C ASP A 150 -3.30 19.10 12.99
N VAL A 151 -3.74 17.89 12.65
CA VAL A 151 -3.65 16.70 13.54
C VAL A 151 -2.22 16.16 13.63
N VAL A 152 -1.52 16.13 12.49
CA VAL A 152 -0.11 15.72 12.44
C VAL A 152 0.76 16.73 13.20
N ARG A 153 0.46 18.02 13.08
CA ARG A 153 1.16 19.08 13.82
C ARG A 153 0.94 19.00 15.32
N GLU A 154 -0.27 18.75 15.80
CA GLU A 154 -0.54 18.60 17.24
C GLU A 154 0.25 17.44 17.89
N ALA A 155 0.46 16.35 17.15
CA ALA A 155 1.28 15.23 17.62
C ALA A 155 2.78 15.60 17.73
N VAL A 156 3.28 16.42 16.80
CA VAL A 156 4.66 16.95 16.83
C VAL A 156 4.84 17.96 17.97
N GLU A 157 3.89 18.87 18.18
CA GLU A 157 3.91 19.88 19.25
C GLU A 157 3.78 19.26 20.65
N ALA A 158 3.04 18.14 20.79
CA ALA A 158 2.91 17.44 22.07
C ALA A 158 4.24 16.78 22.52
N MET A 159 5.15 16.50 21.59
CA MET A 159 6.48 15.96 21.87
C MET A 159 7.50 17.04 22.27
N THR A 160 7.18 18.34 22.11
CA THR A 160 8.05 19.48 22.46
C THR A 160 7.58 20.25 23.71
N GLY A 161 6.59 19.73 24.45
CA GLY A 161 5.93 20.40 25.59
C GLY A 161 6.59 20.21 26.99
N ASP A 162 6.91 21.35 27.63
CA ASP A 162 7.71 21.58 28.85
C ASP A 162 7.13 21.12 30.22
N ASP A 163 6.58 19.91 30.39
CA ASP A 163 6.06 19.47 31.71
C ASP A 163 6.17 17.95 32.03
N ALA A 164 7.33 17.36 31.73
CA ALA A 164 7.85 16.14 32.38
C ALA A 164 9.38 16.15 32.28
N CYS A 165 10.10 15.19 32.86
CA CYS A 165 11.55 15.14 32.68
C CYS A 165 11.89 14.88 31.19
N ASP A 166 12.20 15.96 30.44
CA ASP A 166 12.53 15.98 29.00
C ASP A 166 13.91 15.39 28.69
N CYS A 167 14.05 14.09 28.96
CA CYS A 167 15.09 13.31 28.32
C CYS A 167 14.41 12.31 27.37
N PRO A 168 14.83 12.18 26.10
CA PRO A 168 14.30 11.17 25.16
C PRO A 168 14.30 9.73 25.72
N GLY A 169 15.14 9.45 26.74
CA GLY A 169 15.19 8.17 27.45
C GLY A 169 14.21 8.00 28.62
N CYS A 170 13.35 8.98 28.91
CA CYS A 170 12.51 9.02 30.11
C CYS A 170 11.07 8.53 29.87
N ALA A 171 10.55 8.62 28.65
CA ALA A 171 9.27 8.03 28.24
C ALA A 171 9.49 6.60 27.71
N PRO A 172 8.68 5.60 28.15
CA PRO A 172 8.82 4.24 27.64
C PRO A 172 8.68 4.22 26.12
N LEU A 173 9.52 3.42 25.45
CA LEU A 173 9.43 3.24 24.01
C LEU A 173 8.13 2.50 23.68
N PRO A 174 7.42 2.87 22.60
CA PRO A 174 6.21 2.16 22.23
C PRO A 174 6.56 0.73 21.78
N PRO A 175 5.63 -0.22 21.95
CA PRO A 175 5.78 -1.54 21.38
C PRO A 175 5.81 -1.43 19.85
N VAL A 176 6.71 -2.20 19.23
CA VAL A 176 6.86 -2.23 17.77
C VAL A 176 6.56 -3.61 17.22
N ARG A 177 6.04 -3.66 16.00
CA ARG A 177 5.92 -4.90 15.22
C ARG A 177 7.13 -5.02 14.29
N LEU A 178 7.69 -6.22 14.23
CA LEU A 178 8.83 -6.52 13.36
C LEU A 178 8.44 -7.63 12.40
N ASP A 179 8.90 -7.51 11.16
CA ASP A 179 8.84 -8.60 10.20
C ASP A 179 9.78 -9.76 10.63
N PRO A 180 9.56 -10.97 10.09
CA PRO A 180 10.43 -12.11 10.38
C PRO A 180 11.91 -11.80 10.09
N PRO A 181 12.86 -12.32 10.90
CA PRO A 181 14.29 -12.03 10.73
C PRO A 181 14.83 -12.32 9.32
N ALA A 182 14.32 -13.35 8.64
CA ALA A 182 14.70 -13.68 7.27
C ALA A 182 14.24 -12.62 6.24
N GLU A 183 13.08 -11.99 6.47
CA GLU A 183 12.58 -10.90 5.62
C GLU A 183 13.36 -9.62 5.85
N ILE A 184 13.68 -9.31 7.11
CA ILE A 184 14.57 -8.20 7.47
C ILE A 184 15.95 -8.41 6.83
N ALA A 185 16.56 -9.59 6.98
CA ALA A 185 17.86 -9.91 6.40
C ALA A 185 17.85 -9.85 4.87
N ARG A 186 16.74 -10.21 4.22
CA ARG A 186 16.57 -10.05 2.77
C ARG A 186 16.55 -8.57 2.39
N ALA A 187 15.76 -7.74 3.07
CA ALA A 187 15.69 -6.30 2.80
C ALA A 187 17.03 -5.59 3.04
N VAL A 188 17.77 -5.97 4.08
CA VAL A 188 19.11 -5.43 4.39
C VAL A 188 20.11 -5.68 3.25
N ARG A 189 20.00 -6.81 2.54
CA ARG A 189 20.89 -7.11 1.40
C ARG A 189 20.73 -6.14 0.23
N ASP A 190 19.60 -5.45 0.17
CA ASP A 190 19.27 -4.46 -0.86
C ASP A 190 19.60 -3.02 -0.40
N VAL A 191 20.18 -2.82 0.80
CA VAL A 191 20.55 -1.48 1.31
C VAL A 191 21.78 -0.94 0.56
N PRO A 192 21.66 0.19 -0.15
CA PRO A 192 22.74 0.71 -1.00
C PRO A 192 24.04 0.98 -0.23
N LEU A 193 23.97 1.66 0.92
CA LEU A 193 25.16 1.99 1.71
C LEU A 193 25.93 0.73 2.16
N LEU A 194 25.23 -0.34 2.54
CA LEU A 194 25.87 -1.58 3.00
C LEU A 194 26.45 -2.39 1.83
N MET A 195 25.78 -2.40 0.68
CA MET A 195 26.32 -2.96 -0.57
C MET A 195 27.59 -2.22 -0.99
N ASP A 196 27.55 -0.89 -0.96
CA ASP A 196 28.68 -0.03 -1.31
C ASP A 196 29.86 -0.23 -0.35
N ALA A 197 29.61 -0.40 0.95
CA ALA A 197 30.66 -0.70 1.92
C ALA A 197 31.41 -2.01 1.57
N HIS A 198 30.68 -3.07 1.18
CA HIS A 198 31.29 -4.33 0.72
C HIS A 198 32.07 -4.13 -0.58
N ALA A 199 31.48 -3.47 -1.57
CA ALA A 199 32.10 -3.26 -2.88
C ALA A 199 33.37 -2.41 -2.79
N VAL A 200 33.35 -1.35 -1.96
CA VAL A 200 34.51 -0.49 -1.74
C VAL A 200 35.61 -1.22 -0.99
N ALA A 201 35.28 -2.03 0.03
CA ALA A 201 36.25 -2.84 0.76
C ALA A 201 36.99 -3.80 -0.17
N GLU A 202 36.24 -4.56 -0.96
CA GLU A 202 36.75 -5.53 -1.93
C GLU A 202 37.63 -4.85 -2.98
N TRP A 203 37.13 -3.78 -3.62
CA TRP A 203 37.86 -3.06 -4.67
C TRP A 203 39.18 -2.48 -4.17
N MET A 204 39.19 -1.92 -2.95
CA MET A 204 40.40 -1.36 -2.35
C MET A 204 41.45 -2.43 -2.07
N ALA A 205 41.03 -3.62 -1.63
CA ALA A 205 41.90 -4.75 -1.36
C ALA A 205 42.44 -5.40 -2.65
N GLU A 206 41.58 -5.69 -3.63
CA GLU A 206 41.97 -6.30 -4.91
C GLU A 206 42.89 -5.41 -5.74
N SER A 207 42.66 -4.09 -5.68
CA SER A 207 43.47 -3.11 -6.39
C SER A 207 44.80 -2.78 -5.69
N GLU A 208 45.13 -3.48 -4.59
CA GLU A 208 46.30 -3.25 -3.73
C GLU A 208 46.47 -1.76 -3.34
N ARG A 209 45.36 -1.06 -3.09
CA ARG A 209 45.35 0.37 -2.75
C ARG A 209 45.73 0.57 -1.29
N THR A 210 46.06 1.82 -0.96
CA THR A 210 46.43 2.21 0.39
C THR A 210 45.69 3.46 0.81
N THR A 211 45.31 3.54 2.08
CA THR A 211 44.65 4.71 2.65
C THR A 211 45.62 5.88 2.87
N THR A 212 45.09 7.00 3.32
CA THR A 212 45.88 8.07 3.92
C THR A 212 46.32 7.70 5.34
N ALA A 213 47.24 8.46 5.93
CA ALA A 213 47.61 8.28 7.34
C ALA A 213 46.44 8.51 8.32
N ARG A 214 45.37 9.17 7.88
CA ARG A 214 44.13 9.38 8.63
C ARG A 214 43.10 8.27 8.39
N LYS A 215 43.50 7.15 7.78
CA LYS A 215 42.63 6.01 7.44
C LYS A 215 41.55 6.29 6.39
N SER A 216 41.51 7.49 5.80
CA SER A 216 40.57 7.86 4.75
C SER A 216 40.98 7.33 3.37
N LEU A 217 40.03 7.32 2.43
CA LEU A 217 40.35 7.14 1.02
C LEU A 217 41.24 8.29 0.53
N ARG A 218 42.00 8.01 -0.52
CA ARG A 218 42.70 9.07 -1.26
C ARG A 218 41.72 9.67 -2.25
N VAL A 219 41.77 10.98 -2.46
CA VAL A 219 40.89 11.70 -3.41
C VAL A 219 40.84 11.05 -4.80
N ARG A 220 41.98 10.53 -5.28
CA ARG A 220 42.02 9.82 -6.56
C ARG A 220 41.26 8.49 -6.53
N ASP A 221 41.36 7.75 -5.43
CA ASP A 221 40.74 6.43 -5.29
C ASP A 221 39.23 6.59 -5.04
N ALA A 222 38.82 7.54 -4.19
CA ALA A 222 37.41 7.90 -4.01
C ALA A 222 36.73 8.27 -5.36
N ARG A 223 37.39 9.08 -6.19
CA ARG A 223 36.90 9.40 -7.54
C ARG A 223 36.82 8.19 -8.47
N LEU A 224 37.76 7.25 -8.37
CA LEU A 224 37.73 6.04 -9.19
C LEU A 224 36.60 5.10 -8.74
N ILE A 225 36.40 4.95 -7.44
CA ILE A 225 35.30 4.18 -6.85
C ILE A 225 33.96 4.74 -7.33
N ALA A 226 33.72 6.03 -7.17
CA ALA A 226 32.47 6.66 -7.62
C ALA A 226 32.19 6.45 -9.13
N GLN A 227 33.24 6.38 -9.95
CA GLN A 227 33.10 6.21 -11.40
C GLN A 227 32.99 4.75 -11.86
N GLN A 228 33.65 3.83 -11.16
CA GLN A 228 33.74 2.42 -11.59
C GLN A 228 32.69 1.55 -10.94
N LEU A 229 32.32 1.87 -9.71
CA LEU A 229 31.36 1.12 -8.90
C LEU A 229 30.01 1.84 -8.77
N ASP A 230 29.88 3.04 -9.34
CA ASP A 230 28.67 3.88 -9.25
C ASP A 230 28.27 4.24 -7.80
N VAL A 231 29.26 4.31 -6.91
CA VAL A 231 29.07 4.63 -5.48
C VAL A 231 28.98 6.14 -5.28
N GLU A 232 27.84 6.63 -4.81
CA GLU A 232 27.60 8.07 -4.62
C GLU A 232 28.46 8.66 -3.49
N LYS A 233 28.60 7.92 -2.37
CA LYS A 233 29.35 8.38 -1.18
C LYS A 233 30.50 7.44 -0.79
N PRO A 234 31.60 7.37 -1.58
CA PRO A 234 32.71 6.43 -1.35
C PRO A 234 33.37 6.54 0.02
N ASP A 235 33.55 7.75 0.54
CA ASP A 235 34.18 7.98 1.83
C ASP A 235 33.29 7.51 3.00
N LEU A 236 31.96 7.64 2.89
CA LEU A 236 31.01 7.12 3.86
C LEU A 236 30.99 5.59 3.85
N ALA A 237 30.85 4.98 2.68
CA ALA A 237 30.89 3.53 2.50
C ALA A 237 32.21 2.92 3.02
N TRP A 238 33.36 3.57 2.78
CA TRP A 238 34.64 3.12 3.32
C TRP A 238 34.74 3.24 4.84
N ARG A 239 34.20 4.31 5.44
CA ARG A 239 34.15 4.45 6.90
C ARG A 239 33.32 3.33 7.51
N LEU A 240 32.14 3.07 6.96
CA LEU A 240 31.28 1.97 7.39
C LEU A 240 31.99 0.62 7.25
N ALA A 241 32.69 0.37 6.14
CA ALA A 241 33.42 -0.88 5.95
C ALA A 241 34.52 -1.12 7.00
N LEU A 242 35.18 -0.06 7.46
CA LEU A 242 36.16 -0.15 8.55
C LEU A 242 35.49 -0.37 9.91
N ASP A 243 34.34 0.25 10.12
CA ASP A 243 33.58 0.17 11.37
C ASP A 243 33.00 -1.23 11.59
N LEU A 244 32.37 -1.78 10.55
CA LEU A 244 31.84 -3.14 10.52
C LEU A 244 32.92 -4.24 10.49
N GLY A 245 34.20 -3.87 10.40
CA GLY A 245 35.30 -4.83 10.33
C GLY A 245 35.41 -5.62 9.02
N LEU A 246 34.72 -5.19 7.95
CA LEU A 246 34.85 -5.78 6.60
C LEU A 246 36.29 -5.65 6.08
N ALA A 247 36.98 -4.59 6.51
CA ALA A 247 38.39 -4.36 6.25
C ALA A 247 39.11 -3.83 7.48
N GLU A 248 40.35 -4.27 7.66
CA GLU A 248 41.27 -3.78 8.69
C GLU A 248 42.49 -3.09 8.05
N LEU A 249 43.08 -2.16 8.80
CA LEU A 249 44.28 -1.44 8.37
C LEU A 249 45.53 -1.92 9.11
N VAL A 250 46.50 -2.44 8.35
CA VAL A 250 47.87 -2.68 8.83
C VAL A 250 48.76 -1.53 8.36
N GLY A 251 48.79 -0.46 9.14
CA GLY A 251 49.36 0.82 8.72
C GLY A 251 48.45 1.51 7.71
N THR A 252 48.88 1.66 6.46
CA THR A 252 48.03 2.14 5.35
C THR A 252 47.62 1.03 4.39
N ALA A 253 48.10 -0.19 4.62
CA ALA A 253 47.72 -1.36 3.82
C ALA A 253 46.39 -1.91 4.34
N ILE A 254 45.59 -2.44 3.41
CA ILE A 254 44.24 -2.93 3.66
C ILE A 254 44.28 -4.45 3.68
N ARG A 255 43.61 -5.04 4.67
CA ARG A 255 43.38 -6.48 4.77
C ARG A 255 41.88 -6.69 4.93
N LEU A 256 41.27 -7.46 4.04
CA LEU A 256 39.88 -7.86 4.22
C LEU A 256 39.73 -8.76 5.46
N GLU A 257 38.52 -8.81 5.98
CA GLU A 257 38.10 -9.80 6.97
C GLU A 257 38.55 -11.22 6.55
N ASP A 258 38.97 -12.03 7.53
CA ASP A 258 39.31 -13.43 7.26
C ASP A 258 38.05 -14.21 6.88
N GLY A 259 37.96 -14.64 5.63
CA GLY A 259 36.75 -15.30 5.10
C GLY A 259 35.72 -14.34 4.50
N PHE A 260 36.13 -13.10 4.19
CA PHE A 260 35.31 -12.14 3.47
C PHE A 260 34.56 -12.78 2.29
N CYS A 261 33.25 -12.50 2.23
CA CYS A 261 32.39 -12.87 1.12
C CYS A 261 31.42 -11.73 0.80
N PRO A 262 30.88 -11.69 -0.44
CA PRO A 262 29.88 -10.71 -0.83
C PRO A 262 28.66 -10.73 0.09
N LEU A 263 28.02 -9.58 0.30
CA LEU A 263 26.84 -9.44 1.17
C LEU A 263 25.72 -10.45 0.83
N ALA A 264 25.52 -10.72 -0.47
CA ALA A 264 24.52 -11.68 -0.94
C ALA A 264 24.78 -13.15 -0.52
N GLU A 265 26.04 -13.49 -0.20
CA GLU A 265 26.45 -14.85 0.17
C GLU A 265 26.48 -15.07 1.70
N ARG A 266 26.36 -13.99 2.49
CA ARG A 266 26.37 -14.05 3.96
C ARG A 266 25.09 -14.70 4.50
N ALA A 267 25.21 -15.40 5.63
CA ALA A 267 24.06 -15.97 6.34
C ALA A 267 23.16 -14.86 6.92
N ASP A 268 21.88 -15.14 7.14
CA ASP A 268 20.93 -14.14 7.65
C ASP A 268 21.36 -13.55 9.00
N GLU A 269 21.90 -14.37 9.90
CA GLU A 269 22.42 -13.91 11.20
C GLU A 269 23.57 -12.91 11.02
N ASP A 270 24.54 -13.20 10.14
CA ASP A 270 25.66 -12.30 9.85
C ASP A 270 25.20 -10.98 9.21
N VAL A 271 24.17 -11.04 8.36
CA VAL A 271 23.59 -9.85 7.71
C VAL A 271 22.90 -8.96 8.72
N LEU A 272 22.15 -9.55 9.67
CA LEU A 272 21.50 -8.80 10.74
C LEU A 272 22.51 -8.17 11.70
N ASP A 273 23.59 -8.89 12.04
CA ASP A 273 24.68 -8.35 12.86
C ASP A 273 25.37 -7.15 12.19
N LEU A 274 25.67 -7.26 10.89
CA LEU A 274 26.22 -6.13 10.12
C LEU A 274 25.27 -4.94 10.05
N TRP A 275 23.97 -5.20 9.96
CA TRP A 275 22.96 -4.14 9.94
C TRP A 275 22.82 -3.45 11.29
N ALA A 276 22.82 -4.19 12.40
CA ALA A 276 22.82 -3.61 13.74
C ALA A 276 24.03 -2.68 13.93
N GLY A 277 25.22 -3.13 13.50
CA GLY A 277 26.42 -2.28 13.48
C GLY A 277 26.30 -1.07 12.55
N THR A 278 25.61 -1.22 11.42
CA THR A 278 25.37 -0.09 10.50
C THR A 278 24.49 0.98 11.15
N VAL A 279 23.41 0.59 11.85
CA VAL A 279 22.54 1.54 12.55
C VAL A 279 23.25 2.21 13.72
N GLU A 280 24.09 1.47 14.46
CA GLU A 280 24.95 2.04 15.50
C GLU A 280 25.91 3.08 14.91
N PHE A 281 26.60 2.75 13.81
CA PHE A 281 27.48 3.68 13.09
C PHE A 281 26.75 4.95 12.64
N LEU A 282 25.53 4.82 12.09
CA LEU A 282 24.75 5.98 11.62
C LEU A 282 24.30 6.88 12.78
N SER A 283 24.15 6.32 13.98
CA SER A 283 23.72 7.06 15.17
C SER A 283 24.88 7.75 15.90
N GLU A 284 26.11 7.62 15.43
CA GLU A 284 27.27 8.34 15.98
C GLU A 284 27.29 9.81 15.50
N ALA A 285 27.29 10.76 16.43
CA ALA A 285 27.25 12.21 16.20
C ALA A 285 28.42 12.83 15.37
N ALA A 286 29.30 12.03 14.78
CA ALA A 286 30.45 12.48 13.97
C ALA A 286 30.41 11.96 12.52
N VAL A 287 29.30 11.34 12.09
CA VAL A 287 29.15 10.83 10.73
C VAL A 287 28.38 11.82 9.89
N GLU A 288 29.06 12.41 8.91
CA GLU A 288 28.45 13.22 7.86
C GLU A 288 27.77 12.27 6.87
N ILE A 289 26.45 12.13 6.99
CA ILE A 289 25.64 11.16 6.23
C ILE A 289 24.93 11.89 5.11
N THR A 290 24.26 12.99 5.43
CA THR A 290 23.48 13.80 4.52
C THR A 290 24.31 14.88 3.85
N GLY A 291 25.29 15.44 4.58
CA GLY A 291 26.04 16.63 4.16
C GLY A 291 25.38 17.94 4.62
N ASP A 292 24.26 17.85 5.34
CA ASP A 292 23.61 18.96 6.05
C ASP A 292 23.90 18.80 7.56
N GLU A 293 24.54 19.80 8.16
CA GLU A 293 25.00 19.75 9.55
C GLU A 293 23.84 19.58 10.54
N ILE A 294 22.69 20.21 10.27
CA ILE A 294 21.52 20.12 11.15
C ILE A 294 20.94 18.71 11.11
N VAL A 295 20.75 18.16 9.90
CA VAL A 295 20.16 16.83 9.74
C VAL A 295 21.09 15.74 10.31
N ASP A 296 22.40 15.87 10.11
CA ASP A 296 23.38 14.93 10.65
C ASP A 296 23.50 15.01 12.18
N GLU A 297 23.42 16.21 12.78
CA GLU A 297 23.42 16.37 14.25
C GLU A 297 22.13 15.86 14.89
N GLU A 298 20.97 16.05 14.24
CA GLU A 298 19.65 15.68 14.76
C GLU A 298 19.15 14.31 14.28
N LEU A 299 20.00 13.49 13.65
CA LEU A 299 19.59 12.20 13.09
C LEU A 299 19.02 11.26 14.16
N TYR A 300 19.60 11.24 15.36
CA TYR A 300 19.07 10.44 16.48
C TYR A 300 17.66 10.91 16.86
N SER A 301 17.44 12.23 16.95
CA SER A 301 16.14 12.83 17.27
C SER A 301 15.10 12.48 16.21
N LEU A 302 15.48 12.54 14.92
CA LEU A 302 14.64 12.13 13.79
C LEU A 302 14.29 10.64 13.84
N HIS A 303 15.26 9.76 14.08
CA HIS A 303 15.02 8.32 14.22
C HIS A 303 14.13 8.01 15.42
N ASP A 304 14.31 8.67 16.56
CA ASP A 304 13.46 8.51 17.75
C ASP A 304 12.02 8.97 17.47
N LEU A 305 11.84 10.09 16.78
CA LEU A 305 10.54 10.58 16.33
C LEU A 305 9.83 9.53 15.46
N LEU A 306 10.49 9.04 14.42
CA LEU A 306 9.89 8.08 13.49
C LEU A 306 9.63 6.72 14.17
N TYR A 307 10.52 6.29 15.08
CA TYR A 307 10.34 5.07 15.87
C TYR A 307 9.11 5.17 16.77
N ARG A 308 8.85 6.35 17.33
CA ARG A 308 7.71 6.58 18.22
C ARG A 308 6.39 6.69 17.47
N LEU A 309 6.39 7.42 16.34
CA LEU A 309 5.20 7.64 15.54
C LEU A 309 4.76 6.40 14.76
N GLN A 310 5.71 5.60 14.26
CA GLN A 310 5.45 4.40 13.45
C GLN A 310 4.54 4.65 12.22
N THR A 311 4.44 5.90 11.77
CA THR A 311 3.72 6.34 10.58
C THR A 311 4.59 7.30 9.78
N PRO A 312 4.47 7.36 8.44
CA PRO A 312 5.17 8.37 7.66
C PRO A 312 4.82 9.79 8.10
N VAL A 313 5.82 10.67 8.11
CA VAL A 313 5.70 12.08 8.50
C VAL A 313 5.89 12.95 7.25
N PRO A 314 4.95 13.86 6.92
CA PRO A 314 5.08 14.78 5.80
C PRO A 314 6.35 15.62 5.87
N ALA A 315 6.94 15.93 4.71
CA ALA A 315 8.21 16.66 4.63
C ALA A 315 8.12 18.06 5.29
N GLU A 316 6.96 18.71 5.19
CA GLU A 316 6.70 20.01 5.82
C GLU A 316 6.77 19.92 7.35
N ALA A 317 6.16 18.90 7.94
CA ALA A 317 6.19 18.69 9.38
C ALA A 317 7.60 18.33 9.88
N LEU A 318 8.37 17.57 9.09
CA LEU A 318 9.77 17.27 9.40
C LEU A 318 10.66 18.52 9.32
N ALA A 319 10.44 19.38 8.32
CA ALA A 319 11.15 20.65 8.20
C ALA A 319 10.90 21.55 9.42
N GLU A 320 9.65 21.65 9.86
CA GLU A 320 9.28 22.42 11.06
C GLU A 320 9.92 21.84 12.32
N TYR A 321 9.84 20.53 12.51
CA TYR A 321 10.47 19.83 13.65
C TYR A 321 11.99 20.06 13.69
N LEU A 322 12.70 19.78 12.59
CA LEU A 322 14.15 19.92 12.57
C LEU A 322 14.58 21.38 12.74
N ALA A 323 13.84 22.34 12.18
CA ALA A 323 14.10 23.76 12.40
C ALA A 323 13.91 24.15 13.87
N GLU A 324 12.90 23.60 14.56
CA GLU A 324 12.68 23.85 15.99
C GLU A 324 13.84 23.32 16.84
N VAL A 325 14.25 22.07 16.61
CA VAL A 325 15.33 21.44 17.37
C VAL A 325 16.68 22.11 17.08
N ALA A 326 16.90 22.57 15.84
CA ALA A 326 18.09 23.32 15.42
C ALA A 326 18.08 24.81 15.80
N GLY A 327 17.15 25.27 16.64
CA GLY A 327 17.12 26.66 17.12
C GLY A 327 16.68 27.70 16.07
N GLY A 328 15.95 27.27 15.04
CA GLY A 328 15.33 28.09 14.00
C GLY A 328 16.17 28.30 12.74
N GLU A 329 17.27 27.55 12.57
CA GLU A 329 18.08 27.59 11.35
C GLU A 329 17.38 26.81 10.21
N PRO A 330 17.29 27.37 8.99
CA PRO A 330 16.64 26.69 7.88
C PRO A 330 17.56 25.63 7.27
N ILE A 331 17.00 24.47 6.97
CA ILE A 331 17.66 23.41 6.20
C ILE A 331 17.69 23.84 4.73
N GLU A 332 18.87 23.84 4.09
CA GLU A 332 19.02 24.36 2.72
C GLU A 332 18.35 23.47 1.67
N ASP A 333 18.48 22.14 1.82
CA ASP A 333 17.94 21.15 0.89
C ASP A 333 17.53 19.87 1.65
N LEU A 334 16.34 19.93 2.26
CA LEU A 334 15.78 18.82 3.04
C LEU A 334 15.58 17.57 2.17
N ASP A 335 15.10 17.71 0.94
CA ASP A 335 14.85 16.58 0.05
C ASP A 335 16.15 15.80 -0.25
N MET A 336 17.25 16.51 -0.53
CA MET A 336 18.56 15.88 -0.71
C MET A 336 19.04 15.19 0.56
N ALA A 337 18.86 15.80 1.73
CA ALA A 337 19.26 15.21 2.99
C ALA A 337 18.46 13.94 3.32
N LEU A 338 17.14 13.97 3.13
CA LEU A 338 16.26 12.81 3.31
C LEU A 338 16.58 11.69 2.30
N GLY A 339 16.89 12.04 1.04
CA GLY A 339 17.34 11.08 0.03
C GLY A 339 18.64 10.38 0.45
N ALA A 340 19.56 11.08 1.10
CA ALA A 340 20.78 10.47 1.64
C ALA A 340 20.52 9.52 2.82
N LEU A 341 19.52 9.82 3.66
CA LEU A 341 19.08 8.89 4.72
C LEU A 341 18.40 7.65 4.13
N ALA A 342 17.65 7.81 3.04
CA ALA A 342 17.06 6.69 2.31
C ALA A 342 18.15 5.81 1.67
N TYR A 343 19.21 6.40 1.12
CA TYR A 343 20.41 5.68 0.67
C TYR A 343 21.09 4.88 1.80
N ALA A 344 21.08 5.41 3.03
CA ALA A 344 21.58 4.70 4.21
C ALA A 344 20.68 3.53 4.65
N GLY A 345 19.43 3.46 4.16
CA GLY A 345 18.50 2.34 4.36
C GLY A 345 17.62 2.43 5.62
N THR A 346 17.84 3.38 6.52
CA THR A 346 17.03 3.48 7.76
C THR A 346 15.61 4.00 7.52
N VAL A 347 15.42 4.79 6.46
CA VAL A 347 14.15 5.47 6.15
C VAL A 347 13.77 5.28 4.68
N GLN A 348 12.50 5.52 4.37
CA GLN A 348 11.95 5.47 3.01
C GLN A 348 10.97 6.61 2.77
N HIS A 349 10.91 7.08 1.52
CA HIS A 349 9.87 8.01 1.07
C HIS A 349 8.61 7.23 0.68
N THR A 350 7.46 7.74 1.12
CA THR A 350 6.12 7.25 0.78
C THR A 350 5.27 8.42 0.31
N ASP A 351 4.11 8.16 -0.30
CA ASP A 351 3.17 9.21 -0.72
C ASP A 351 2.67 10.07 0.46
N ALA A 352 2.70 9.52 1.68
CA ALA A 352 2.32 10.20 2.92
C ALA A 352 3.48 10.93 3.62
N GLY A 353 4.73 10.79 3.14
CA GLY A 353 5.92 11.38 3.75
C GLY A 353 7.04 10.38 4.03
N LEU A 354 7.95 10.71 4.94
CA LEU A 354 9.10 9.87 5.30
C LEU A 354 8.75 8.92 6.46
N GLY A 355 9.04 7.63 6.31
CA GLY A 355 8.86 6.63 7.37
C GLY A 355 10.10 5.78 7.58
N LEU A 356 10.16 5.03 8.69
CA LEU A 356 11.19 3.99 8.88
C LEU A 356 10.97 2.83 7.90
N THR A 357 12.06 2.27 7.41
CA THR A 357 12.00 0.94 6.78
C THR A 357 11.81 -0.13 7.86
N ALA A 358 11.31 -1.33 7.49
CA ALA A 358 11.18 -2.44 8.44
C ALA A 358 12.52 -2.83 9.08
N HIS A 359 13.62 -2.79 8.30
CA HIS A 359 14.96 -3.04 8.81
C HIS A 359 15.50 -1.86 9.62
N GLY A 360 15.18 -0.60 9.28
CA GLY A 360 15.47 0.57 10.11
C GLY A 360 14.83 0.47 11.50
N LEU A 361 13.54 0.12 11.57
CA LEU A 361 12.82 -0.12 12.82
C LEU A 361 13.47 -1.24 13.65
N TRP A 362 13.80 -2.37 13.02
CA TRP A 362 14.50 -3.48 13.67
C TRP A 362 15.86 -3.04 14.23
N GLY A 363 16.66 -2.32 13.44
CA GLY A 363 18.02 -1.93 13.84
C GLY A 363 18.02 -0.89 14.96
N LEU A 364 17.11 0.09 14.92
CA LEU A 364 16.93 1.05 16.01
C LEU A 364 16.51 0.36 17.30
N ARG A 365 15.62 -0.64 17.21
CA ARG A 365 15.24 -1.45 18.37
C ARG A 365 16.44 -2.18 18.99
N GLU A 366 17.28 -2.81 18.17
CA GLU A 366 18.50 -3.48 18.66
C GLU A 366 19.47 -2.49 19.29
N MET A 367 19.61 -1.28 18.73
CA MET A 367 20.39 -0.18 19.33
C MET A 367 19.82 0.27 20.70
N TYR A 368 18.50 0.40 20.83
CA TYR A 368 17.87 0.73 22.11
C TYR A 368 18.12 -0.38 23.16
N LEU A 369 17.98 -1.64 22.76
CA LEU A 369 18.24 -2.78 23.64
C LEU A 369 19.71 -2.86 24.06
N SER A 370 20.65 -2.60 23.15
CA SER A 370 22.09 -2.59 23.47
C SER A 370 22.44 -1.45 24.43
N SER A 371 21.71 -0.34 24.35
CA SER A 371 21.79 0.81 25.27
C SER A 371 21.10 0.57 26.63
N GLY A 372 20.43 -0.58 26.79
CA GLY A 372 19.72 -0.95 28.02
C GLY A 372 18.33 -0.33 28.18
N ALA A 373 17.79 0.30 27.12
CA ALA A 373 16.41 0.76 27.10
C ALA A 373 15.43 -0.43 26.96
N GLU A 374 14.22 -0.25 27.48
CA GLU A 374 13.14 -1.20 27.25
C GLU A 374 12.47 -0.86 25.91
N ALA A 375 12.66 -1.70 24.90
CA ALA A 375 12.07 -1.58 23.58
C ALA A 375 11.12 -2.78 23.32
N PRO A 376 9.86 -2.71 23.80
CA PRO A 376 8.95 -3.84 23.77
C PRO A 376 8.54 -4.21 22.34
N LEU A 377 8.23 -5.49 22.14
CA LEU A 377 7.52 -5.94 20.94
C LEU A 377 6.03 -5.84 21.18
N ALA A 378 5.28 -5.47 20.14
CA ALA A 378 3.84 -5.60 20.13
C ALA A 378 3.43 -7.07 20.28
N ALA A 379 2.26 -7.32 20.86
CA ALA A 379 1.75 -8.67 21.03
C ALA A 379 1.49 -9.33 19.66
N ASP A 380 1.86 -10.61 19.55
CA ASP A 380 1.49 -11.45 18.42
C ASP A 380 -0.05 -11.57 18.38
N LEU A 381 -0.69 -11.01 17.35
CA LEU A 381 -2.15 -11.05 17.23
C LEU A 381 -2.67 -12.47 17.09
N SER A 382 -1.84 -13.38 16.56
CA SER A 382 -2.22 -14.77 16.39
C SER A 382 -2.24 -15.58 17.70
N ASP A 383 -1.62 -15.08 18.78
CA ASP A 383 -1.72 -15.64 20.14
C ASP A 383 -3.01 -15.21 20.86
N GLY A 384 -3.62 -14.11 20.42
CA GLY A 384 -4.82 -13.52 21.03
C GLY A 384 -6.11 -14.28 20.73
N ASP A 385 -7.19 -13.89 21.41
CA ASP A 385 -8.55 -14.26 21.04
C ASP A 385 -9.05 -13.39 19.87
N ALA A 386 -10.25 -13.66 19.34
CA ALA A 386 -10.82 -12.88 18.24
C ALA A 386 -10.93 -11.38 18.56
N SER A 387 -11.24 -11.03 19.82
CA SER A 387 -11.32 -9.63 20.25
C SER A 387 -9.95 -8.95 20.17
N GLY A 388 -8.90 -9.64 20.62
CA GLY A 388 -7.51 -9.17 20.54
C GLY A 388 -7.03 -9.02 19.10
N LEU A 389 -7.37 -9.97 18.22
CA LEU A 389 -7.07 -9.87 16.79
C LEU A 389 -7.74 -8.64 16.17
N ILE A 390 -9.06 -8.48 16.33
CA ILE A 390 -9.83 -7.38 15.74
C ILE A 390 -9.34 -6.02 16.27
N ALA A 391 -9.13 -5.91 17.58
CA ALA A 391 -8.59 -4.68 18.17
C ALA A 391 -7.20 -4.36 17.64
N GLY A 392 -6.33 -5.36 17.46
CA GLY A 392 -5.01 -5.17 16.86
C GLY A 392 -5.09 -4.66 15.42
N LEU A 393 -5.92 -5.27 14.59
CA LEU A 393 -6.10 -4.89 13.19
C LEU A 393 -6.70 -3.49 13.00
N LEU A 394 -7.52 -3.02 13.95
CA LEU A 394 -8.12 -1.68 13.89
C LEU A 394 -7.21 -0.58 14.45
N ASN A 395 -6.41 -0.87 15.48
CA ASN A 395 -5.57 0.14 16.14
C ASN A 395 -4.19 0.27 15.52
N ASP A 396 -3.64 -0.82 14.98
CA ASP A 396 -2.34 -0.79 14.35
C ASP A 396 -2.58 -0.38 12.88
N ALA A 397 -2.02 0.75 12.45
CA ALA A 397 -2.00 1.18 11.06
C ALA A 397 -1.07 0.26 10.24
N LEU A 398 -1.46 -1.00 10.12
CA LEU A 398 -0.67 -2.06 9.50
C LEU A 398 -0.73 -1.93 7.99
N ALA A 399 0.42 -2.16 7.35
CA ALA A 399 0.43 -2.44 5.92
C ALA A 399 -0.51 -3.62 5.61
N PRO A 400 -1.27 -3.60 4.50
CA PRO A 400 -2.25 -4.64 4.17
C PRO A 400 -1.70 -6.07 4.24
N ASP A 401 -0.45 -6.27 3.81
CA ASP A 401 0.22 -7.56 3.84
C ASP A 401 0.49 -8.07 5.27
N ALA A 402 0.77 -7.18 6.22
CA ALA A 402 0.99 -7.54 7.62
C ALA A 402 -0.32 -7.97 8.29
N ALA A 403 -1.39 -7.20 8.06
CA ALA A 403 -2.74 -7.56 8.52
C ALA A 403 -3.18 -8.93 7.96
N GLN A 404 -2.90 -9.20 6.68
CA GLN A 404 -3.19 -10.48 6.05
C GLN A 404 -2.43 -11.64 6.71
N ARG A 405 -1.11 -11.46 6.96
CA ARG A 405 -0.28 -12.46 7.65
C ARG A 405 -0.82 -12.79 9.04
N ASP A 406 -1.22 -11.78 9.81
CA ASP A 406 -1.74 -11.96 11.17
C ASP A 406 -3.07 -12.72 11.17
N ILE A 407 -3.97 -12.40 10.24
CA ILE A 407 -5.22 -13.13 10.06
C ILE A 407 -4.94 -14.59 9.70
N ASP A 408 -4.06 -14.84 8.73
CA ASP A 408 -3.73 -16.21 8.30
C ASP A 408 -3.05 -17.01 9.43
N ALA A 409 -2.15 -16.39 10.18
CA ALA A 409 -1.51 -16.98 11.34
C ALA A 409 -2.52 -17.32 12.44
N TRP A 410 -3.46 -16.41 12.76
CA TRP A 410 -4.51 -16.62 13.76
C TRP A 410 -5.47 -17.74 13.34
N LEU A 411 -5.87 -17.76 12.06
CA LEU A 411 -6.73 -18.79 11.48
C LEU A 411 -6.06 -20.16 11.46
N SER A 412 -4.76 -20.23 11.16
CA SER A 412 -4.01 -21.49 11.07
C SER A 412 -3.95 -22.27 12.40
N ARG A 413 -4.18 -21.59 13.53
CA ARG A 413 -4.12 -22.15 14.89
C ARG A 413 -5.46 -22.70 15.38
N ARG A 414 -6.53 -22.55 14.60
CA ARG A 414 -7.91 -22.90 14.97
C ARG A 414 -8.57 -23.76 13.90
N ALA A 415 -9.55 -24.56 14.28
CA ALA A 415 -10.45 -25.14 13.28
C ALA A 415 -11.38 -24.03 12.72
N PRO A 416 -11.76 -24.05 11.42
CA PRO A 416 -12.59 -23.00 10.84
C PRO A 416 -13.90 -22.75 11.60
N TRP A 417 -14.55 -23.80 12.10
CA TRP A 417 -15.76 -23.66 12.92
C TRP A 417 -15.50 -22.98 14.27
N GLU A 418 -14.36 -23.23 14.93
CA GLU A 418 -13.97 -22.53 16.17
C GLU A 418 -13.69 -21.07 15.89
N ALA A 419 -12.93 -20.77 14.83
CA ALA A 419 -12.63 -19.41 14.41
C ALA A 419 -13.91 -18.60 14.13
N ALA A 420 -14.85 -19.17 13.36
CA ALA A 420 -16.13 -18.50 13.08
C ALA A 420 -16.96 -18.26 14.35
N THR A 421 -17.00 -19.23 15.28
CA THR A 421 -17.69 -19.05 16.57
C THR A 421 -17.06 -17.92 17.37
N GLU A 422 -15.74 -17.95 17.52
CA GLU A 422 -15.00 -16.95 18.30
C GLU A 422 -15.15 -15.53 17.73
N LEU A 423 -15.07 -15.38 16.40
CA LEU A 423 -15.26 -14.11 15.70
C LEU A 423 -16.67 -13.55 15.88
N PHE A 424 -17.72 -14.37 15.68
CA PHE A 424 -19.09 -13.89 15.84
C PHE A 424 -19.46 -13.59 17.29
N GLU A 425 -19.01 -14.40 18.25
CA GLU A 425 -19.22 -14.13 19.68
C GLU A 425 -18.54 -12.84 20.13
N ALA A 426 -17.38 -12.50 19.56
CA ALA A 426 -16.65 -11.27 19.87
C ALA A 426 -17.36 -10.00 19.40
N VAL A 427 -18.22 -10.07 18.38
CA VAL A 427 -18.82 -8.89 17.73
C VAL A 427 -20.34 -8.77 17.89
N ALA A 428 -20.96 -9.60 18.70
CA ALA A 428 -22.38 -9.49 19.01
C ALA A 428 -22.69 -8.14 19.70
N GLY A 429 -23.46 -7.27 19.03
CA GLY A 429 -23.76 -5.91 19.50
C GLY A 429 -22.58 -4.93 19.42
N ALA A 430 -21.52 -5.25 18.68
CA ALA A 430 -20.40 -4.35 18.47
C ALA A 430 -20.72 -3.25 17.43
N PRO A 431 -19.93 -2.16 17.37
CA PRO A 431 -20.02 -1.18 16.29
C PRO A 431 -19.79 -1.81 14.91
N ALA A 432 -20.29 -1.17 13.86
CA ALA A 432 -20.21 -1.66 12.48
C ALA A 432 -18.79 -1.96 12.01
N GLU A 433 -17.83 -1.10 12.37
CA GLU A 433 -16.41 -1.28 12.05
C GLU A 433 -15.85 -2.60 12.63
N VAL A 434 -16.09 -2.86 13.91
CA VAL A 434 -15.63 -4.07 14.60
C VAL A 434 -16.31 -5.32 14.02
N ARG A 435 -17.63 -5.25 13.80
CA ARG A 435 -18.41 -6.34 13.20
C ARG A 435 -17.97 -6.63 11.76
N GLY A 436 -17.78 -5.59 10.96
CA GLY A 436 -17.32 -5.69 9.57
C GLY A 436 -15.95 -6.35 9.47
N MET A 437 -15.01 -6.00 10.35
CA MET A 437 -13.71 -6.66 10.43
C MET A 437 -13.85 -8.17 10.69
N ALA A 438 -14.64 -8.57 11.69
CA ALA A 438 -14.87 -9.98 11.97
C ALA A 438 -15.54 -10.72 10.81
N VAL A 439 -16.55 -10.13 10.18
CA VAL A 439 -17.23 -10.71 9.00
C VAL A 439 -16.24 -10.89 7.85
N SER A 440 -15.35 -9.93 7.60
CA SER A 440 -14.33 -10.02 6.56
C SER A 440 -13.34 -11.17 6.78
N ILE A 441 -13.08 -11.53 8.05
CA ILE A 441 -12.23 -12.67 8.41
C ILE A 441 -13.02 -13.98 8.24
N VAL A 442 -14.29 -14.02 8.66
CA VAL A 442 -15.15 -15.20 8.47
C VAL A 442 -15.35 -15.55 6.99
N ASP A 443 -15.42 -14.56 6.11
CA ASP A 443 -15.57 -14.79 4.66
C ASP A 443 -14.39 -15.54 4.01
N ARG A 444 -13.25 -15.59 4.70
CA ARG A 444 -12.06 -16.36 4.27
C ARG A 444 -12.13 -17.83 4.65
N LEU A 445 -13.04 -18.20 5.55
CA LEU A 445 -13.19 -19.58 6.03
C LEU A 445 -13.91 -20.43 5.00
N ASP A 446 -13.51 -21.70 4.89
CA ASP A 446 -14.18 -22.64 4.01
C ASP A 446 -15.54 -23.14 4.58
N ALA A 447 -16.22 -23.98 3.79
CA ALA A 447 -17.53 -24.54 4.15
C ALA A 447 -17.55 -25.31 5.49
N SER A 448 -16.40 -25.68 6.07
CA SER A 448 -16.37 -26.31 7.40
C SER A 448 -16.78 -25.36 8.54
N ALA A 449 -16.86 -24.05 8.29
CA ALA A 449 -17.43 -23.07 9.22
C ALA A 449 -18.97 -23.04 9.23
N GLU A 450 -19.66 -23.77 8.32
CA GLU A 450 -21.11 -23.70 8.11
C GLU A 450 -21.93 -23.81 9.41
N SER A 451 -21.55 -24.72 10.32
CA SER A 451 -22.30 -24.90 11.57
C SER A 451 -22.33 -23.64 12.43
N SER A 452 -21.22 -22.91 12.49
CA SER A 452 -21.07 -21.70 13.27
C SER A 452 -21.77 -20.52 12.59
N VAL A 453 -21.66 -20.42 11.26
CA VAL A 453 -22.39 -19.40 10.48
C VAL A 453 -23.91 -19.58 10.59
N ARG A 454 -24.40 -20.83 10.59
CA ARG A 454 -25.82 -21.10 10.80
C ARG A 454 -26.31 -20.71 12.19
N HIS A 455 -25.45 -20.74 13.21
CA HIS A 455 -25.81 -20.27 14.55
C HIS A 455 -25.97 -18.75 14.59
N ALA A 456 -25.16 -18.01 13.83
CA ALA A 456 -25.25 -16.56 13.71
C ALA A 456 -26.56 -16.06 13.06
N LEU A 457 -27.33 -16.94 12.40
CA LEU A 457 -28.67 -16.62 11.86
C LEU A 457 -29.70 -16.26 12.94
N ASP A 458 -29.44 -16.61 14.20
CA ASP A 458 -30.29 -16.29 15.36
C ASP A 458 -30.03 -14.87 15.92
N ASP A 459 -28.92 -14.24 15.53
CA ASP A 459 -28.57 -12.87 15.91
C ASP A 459 -29.04 -11.88 14.83
N PRO A 460 -29.90 -10.89 15.14
CA PRO A 460 -30.43 -9.97 14.14
C PRO A 460 -29.39 -9.13 13.38
N GLU A 461 -28.27 -8.78 14.01
CA GLU A 461 -27.23 -7.94 13.40
C GLU A 461 -26.27 -8.78 12.55
N LEU A 462 -26.01 -10.04 12.93
CA LEU A 462 -25.15 -10.96 12.18
C LEU A 462 -25.89 -11.76 11.12
N ARG A 463 -27.20 -11.92 11.26
CA ARG A 463 -28.03 -12.71 10.35
C ARG A 463 -27.89 -12.32 8.88
N PRO A 464 -27.90 -11.04 8.48
CA PRO A 464 -27.69 -10.66 7.08
C PRO A 464 -26.33 -11.11 6.52
N HIS A 465 -25.28 -11.01 7.34
CA HIS A 465 -23.92 -11.45 7.00
C HIS A 465 -23.83 -12.97 6.89
N ALA A 466 -24.46 -13.69 7.81
CA ALA A 466 -24.54 -15.16 7.78
C ALA A 466 -25.29 -15.67 6.54
N ILE A 467 -26.39 -15.01 6.16
CA ILE A 467 -27.10 -15.31 4.89
C ILE A 467 -26.17 -15.08 3.70
N HIS A 468 -25.46 -13.95 3.66
CA HIS A 468 -24.52 -13.65 2.59
C HIS A 468 -23.43 -14.71 2.45
N TRP A 469 -22.79 -15.07 3.56
CA TRP A 469 -21.73 -16.09 3.59
C TRP A 469 -22.23 -17.46 3.11
N LEU A 470 -23.43 -17.89 3.55
CA LEU A 470 -24.00 -19.16 3.11
C LEU A 470 -24.24 -19.17 1.60
N LEU A 471 -24.77 -18.07 1.04
CA LEU A 471 -25.01 -17.93 -0.39
C LEU A 471 -23.70 -17.89 -1.20
N SER A 472 -22.68 -17.17 -0.73
CA SER A 472 -21.37 -17.08 -1.40
C SER A 472 -20.67 -18.45 -1.48
N HIS A 473 -20.91 -19.31 -0.50
CA HIS A 473 -20.40 -20.68 -0.45
C HIS A 473 -21.29 -21.72 -1.15
N GLY A 474 -22.36 -21.29 -1.83
CA GLY A 474 -23.28 -22.17 -2.55
C GLY A 474 -24.15 -23.06 -1.64
N LEU A 475 -24.32 -22.66 -0.37
CA LEU A 475 -25.11 -23.37 0.64
C LEU A 475 -26.54 -22.81 0.69
N ASP A 476 -27.47 -23.64 1.19
CA ASP A 476 -28.86 -23.22 1.37
C ASP A 476 -28.98 -22.19 2.51
N ALA A 477 -29.66 -21.08 2.23
CA ALA A 477 -29.82 -19.95 3.13
C ALA A 477 -31.27 -19.44 3.13
N PRO A 478 -31.78 -18.94 4.27
CA PRO A 478 -33.04 -18.21 4.31
C PRO A 478 -33.01 -16.98 3.38
N PRO A 479 -34.17 -16.53 2.85
CA PRO A 479 -34.22 -15.33 2.04
C PRO A 479 -33.90 -14.08 2.87
N LEU A 480 -33.11 -13.18 2.30
CA LEU A 480 -32.86 -11.85 2.85
C LEU A 480 -34.10 -10.96 2.68
N THR A 481 -34.51 -10.28 3.74
CA THR A 481 -35.57 -9.26 3.68
C THR A 481 -35.02 -7.94 3.17
N SER A 482 -35.90 -7.04 2.71
CA SER A 482 -35.50 -5.70 2.25
C SER A 482 -34.85 -4.87 3.36
N ASP A 483 -35.31 -4.99 4.61
CA ASP A 483 -34.74 -4.27 5.74
C ASP A 483 -33.36 -4.83 6.11
N GLU A 484 -33.18 -6.15 6.07
CA GLU A 484 -31.86 -6.79 6.28
C GLU A 484 -30.86 -6.41 5.18
N LEU A 485 -31.31 -6.28 3.91
CA LEU A 485 -30.47 -5.80 2.81
C LEU A 485 -30.01 -4.35 3.03
N LEU A 486 -30.91 -3.47 3.47
CA LEU A 486 -30.55 -2.08 3.79
C LEU A 486 -29.59 -2.03 4.98
N TRP A 487 -29.84 -2.84 6.02
CA TRP A 487 -29.00 -2.92 7.21
C TRP A 487 -27.56 -3.30 6.85
N VAL A 488 -27.39 -4.44 6.16
CA VAL A 488 -26.05 -4.94 5.80
C VAL A 488 -25.33 -3.99 4.85
N SER A 489 -26.06 -3.27 3.98
CA SER A 489 -25.47 -2.28 3.08
C SER A 489 -24.92 -1.07 3.84
N VAL A 490 -25.64 -0.59 4.86
CA VAL A 490 -25.13 0.49 5.73
C VAL A 490 -23.94 -0.01 6.53
N ASP A 491 -24.02 -1.22 7.07
CA ASP A 491 -22.97 -1.82 7.90
C ASP A 491 -21.64 -1.99 7.16
N MET A 492 -21.70 -2.49 5.92
CA MET A 492 -20.51 -2.65 5.06
C MET A 492 -19.89 -1.31 4.67
N LEU A 493 -20.70 -0.26 4.48
CA LEU A 493 -20.20 1.07 4.19
C LEU A 493 -19.63 1.76 5.43
N ALA A 494 -20.17 1.47 6.61
CA ALA A 494 -19.64 1.97 7.87
C ALA A 494 -18.23 1.45 8.14
N LEU A 495 -17.94 0.18 7.79
CA LEU A 495 -16.57 -0.37 7.83
C LEU A 495 -15.58 0.43 6.96
N ALA A 496 -16.05 1.00 5.85
CA ALA A 496 -15.22 1.75 4.92
C ALA A 496 -15.05 3.24 5.29
N LEU A 497 -15.73 3.73 6.35
CA LEU A 497 -15.64 5.14 6.76
C LEU A 497 -14.20 5.59 7.02
N PRO A 498 -13.37 4.90 7.84
CA PRO A 498 -12.01 5.35 8.12
C PRO A 498 -11.12 5.39 6.88
N ALA A 499 -11.25 4.38 6.01
CA ALA A 499 -10.52 4.33 4.74
C ALA A 499 -10.98 5.45 3.78
N ALA A 500 -12.27 5.78 3.78
CA ALA A 500 -12.82 6.87 2.97
C ALA A 500 -12.43 8.26 3.47
N GLU A 501 -12.17 8.42 4.76
CA GLU A 501 -11.62 9.66 5.33
C GLU A 501 -10.15 9.84 4.99
N ALA A 502 -9.37 8.74 5.01
CA ALA A 502 -7.96 8.74 4.68
C ALA A 502 -7.69 8.91 3.17
N ASP A 503 -8.51 8.27 2.32
CA ASP A 503 -8.43 8.33 0.86
C ASP A 503 -9.82 8.51 0.23
N PRO A 504 -10.34 9.76 0.23
CA PRO A 504 -11.65 10.06 -0.36
C PRO A 504 -11.70 9.78 -1.86
N GLU A 505 -10.59 9.94 -2.58
CA GLU A 505 -10.50 9.73 -4.02
C GLU A 505 -10.58 8.25 -4.36
N GLY A 506 -9.76 7.40 -3.74
CA GLY A 506 -9.83 5.95 -3.91
C GLY A 506 -11.14 5.36 -3.39
N PHE A 507 -11.73 5.90 -2.31
CA PHE A 507 -13.08 5.51 -1.91
C PHE A 507 -14.12 5.93 -2.95
N ALA A 508 -14.04 7.12 -3.54
CA ALA A 508 -14.94 7.55 -4.61
C ALA A 508 -14.81 6.65 -5.85
N GLU A 509 -13.59 6.28 -6.23
CA GLU A 509 -13.32 5.32 -7.31
C GLU A 509 -13.92 3.95 -7.00
N ASN A 510 -13.71 3.44 -5.78
CA ASN A 510 -14.29 2.18 -5.31
C ASN A 510 -15.82 2.24 -5.30
N MET A 511 -16.41 3.36 -4.90
CA MET A 511 -17.86 3.56 -4.93
C MET A 511 -18.40 3.75 -6.35
N ALA A 512 -17.63 4.33 -7.28
CA ALA A 512 -18.00 4.40 -8.69
C ALA A 512 -18.02 3.01 -9.32
N ALA A 513 -17.03 2.18 -8.98
CA ALA A 513 -16.91 0.82 -9.48
C ALA A 513 -17.91 -0.13 -8.82
N SER A 514 -18.20 0.06 -7.53
CA SER A 514 -18.79 -0.99 -6.67
C SER A 514 -19.75 -0.47 -5.59
N GLY A 515 -20.08 0.83 -5.57
CA GLY A 515 -20.90 1.46 -4.53
C GLY A 515 -22.40 1.31 -4.78
N PRO A 516 -23.23 1.23 -3.73
CA PRO A 516 -24.63 0.83 -3.87
C PRO A 516 -25.42 1.74 -4.80
N PRO A 517 -26.44 1.19 -5.50
CA PRO A 517 -27.19 1.98 -6.46
C PRO A 517 -28.00 3.07 -5.74
N ALA A 518 -28.23 4.20 -6.40
CA ALA A 518 -28.89 5.37 -5.80
C ALA A 518 -30.23 5.05 -5.13
N HIS A 519 -31.04 4.17 -5.72
CA HIS A 519 -32.34 3.77 -5.14
C HIS A 519 -32.17 3.00 -3.81
N LEU A 520 -31.08 2.26 -3.60
CA LEU A 520 -30.80 1.60 -2.33
C LEU A 520 -30.38 2.64 -1.28
N ILE A 521 -29.51 3.58 -1.68
CA ILE A 521 -29.10 4.73 -0.86
C ILE A 521 -30.31 5.57 -0.41
N GLU A 522 -31.27 5.83 -1.30
CA GLU A 522 -32.51 6.56 -0.98
C GLU A 522 -33.36 5.88 0.09
N GLU A 523 -33.18 4.57 0.28
CA GLU A 523 -33.99 3.75 1.16
C GLU A 523 -33.30 3.46 2.51
N MET A 524 -31.97 3.61 2.60
CA MET A 524 -31.15 3.33 3.80
C MET A 524 -31.66 4.01 5.09
N TRP A 525 -32.22 5.22 5.01
CA TRP A 525 -32.80 5.91 6.19
C TRP A 525 -33.96 5.16 6.88
N ARG A 526 -34.48 4.07 6.27
CA ARG A 526 -35.56 3.25 6.82
C ARG A 526 -35.11 2.31 7.91
N VAL A 527 -33.83 1.92 7.94
CA VAL A 527 -33.30 1.05 8.98
C VAL A 527 -32.80 1.87 10.17
N ASP A 528 -32.92 1.31 11.38
CA ASP A 528 -32.49 1.96 12.62
C ASP A 528 -31.02 1.61 12.93
N HIS A 529 -30.11 1.85 11.96
CA HIS A 529 -28.68 1.54 12.09
C HIS A 529 -27.92 2.72 12.72
N PRO A 530 -27.01 2.51 13.70
CA PRO A 530 -26.28 3.58 14.37
C PRO A 530 -25.55 4.51 13.38
N ASP A 531 -24.80 3.92 12.46
CA ASP A 531 -23.93 4.67 11.54
C ASP A 531 -24.65 5.17 10.27
N VAL A 532 -25.99 5.03 10.18
CA VAL A 532 -26.72 5.34 8.94
C VAL A 532 -26.61 6.80 8.53
N VAL A 533 -26.53 7.71 9.51
CA VAL A 533 -26.42 9.15 9.22
C VAL A 533 -25.05 9.44 8.65
N GLU A 534 -24.00 8.97 9.33
CA GLU A 534 -22.60 9.18 8.96
C GLU A 534 -22.28 8.59 7.59
N VAL A 535 -22.68 7.34 7.35
CA VAL A 535 -22.56 6.69 6.03
C VAL A 535 -23.25 7.49 4.93
N LEU A 536 -24.48 7.95 5.16
CA LEU A 536 -25.21 8.73 4.15
C LEU A 536 -24.64 10.14 3.94
N GLU A 537 -23.94 10.70 4.93
CA GLU A 537 -23.22 11.96 4.79
C GLU A 537 -21.93 11.78 4.00
N LEU A 538 -21.13 10.75 4.32
CA LEU A 538 -19.94 10.39 3.57
C LEU A 538 -20.28 10.08 2.11
N LEU A 539 -21.26 9.20 1.86
CA LEU A 539 -21.74 8.95 0.50
C LEU A 539 -22.22 10.25 -0.17
N GLY A 540 -22.82 11.14 0.61
CA GLY A 540 -23.25 12.45 0.15
C GLY A 540 -22.11 13.38 -0.24
N SER A 541 -20.94 13.31 0.41
CA SER A 541 -19.78 14.14 0.08
C SER A 541 -18.91 13.51 -1.02
N THR A 542 -18.83 12.19 -1.06
CA THR A 542 -17.76 11.48 -1.76
C THR A 542 -18.20 10.77 -3.03
N LEU A 543 -19.50 10.41 -3.17
CA LEU A 543 -19.97 9.72 -4.36
C LEU A 543 -19.80 10.58 -5.63
N PRO A 544 -19.15 10.07 -6.69
CA PRO A 544 -18.99 10.79 -7.94
C PRO A 544 -20.33 10.93 -8.69
N ASP A 545 -21.24 9.96 -8.53
CA ASP A 545 -22.62 10.10 -9.02
C ASP A 545 -23.40 11.10 -8.17
N ARG A 546 -23.67 12.27 -8.77
CA ARG A 546 -24.45 13.35 -8.16
C ARG A 546 -25.87 12.94 -7.79
N ALA A 547 -26.50 12.05 -8.54
CA ALA A 547 -27.83 11.55 -8.24
C ALA A 547 -27.79 10.71 -6.96
N ALA A 548 -26.87 9.75 -6.87
CA ALA A 548 -26.61 8.96 -5.67
C ALA A 548 -26.18 9.83 -4.47
N ALA A 549 -25.27 10.78 -4.65
CA ALA A 549 -24.85 11.72 -3.59
C ALA A 549 -26.03 12.56 -3.08
N LYS A 550 -26.91 13.03 -3.98
CA LYS A 550 -28.11 13.79 -3.62
C LYS A 550 -29.15 12.91 -2.92
N ALA A 551 -29.31 11.67 -3.37
CA ALA A 551 -30.10 10.65 -2.70
C ALA A 551 -29.60 10.43 -1.27
N ALA A 552 -28.28 10.28 -1.09
CA ALA A 552 -27.62 10.12 0.19
C ALA A 552 -27.89 11.31 1.12
N ARG A 553 -27.65 12.55 0.66
CA ARG A 553 -27.94 13.78 1.44
C ARG A 553 -29.42 13.88 1.87
N LYS A 554 -30.35 13.53 0.99
CA LYS A 554 -31.79 13.51 1.32
C LYS A 554 -32.13 12.41 2.33
N ALA A 555 -31.54 11.23 2.18
CA ALA A 555 -31.72 10.12 3.10
C ALA A 555 -31.13 10.47 4.48
N ALA A 556 -29.95 11.08 4.54
CA ALA A 556 -29.34 11.58 5.78
C ALA A 556 -30.25 12.60 6.48
N PHE A 557 -30.88 13.51 5.72
CA PHE A 557 -31.86 14.45 6.29
C PHE A 557 -33.10 13.74 6.87
N LYS A 558 -33.61 12.70 6.19
CA LYS A 558 -34.74 11.89 6.68
C LYS A 558 -34.37 11.09 7.92
N ALA A 559 -33.19 10.47 7.96
CA ALA A 559 -32.68 9.70 9.10
C ALA A 559 -32.60 10.60 10.36
N ARG A 560 -31.98 11.78 10.23
CA ARG A 560 -31.93 12.79 11.30
C ARG A 560 -33.31 13.26 11.76
N SER A 561 -34.23 13.48 10.81
CA SER A 561 -35.61 13.91 11.11
C SER A 561 -36.42 12.85 11.86
N ARG A 562 -36.06 11.56 11.72
CA ARG A 562 -36.66 10.44 12.45
C ARG A 562 -36.08 10.27 13.86
N GLY A 563 -34.99 10.99 14.18
CA GLY A 563 -34.31 10.92 15.47
C GLY A 563 -33.26 9.82 15.56
N ILE A 564 -32.87 9.22 14.42
CA ILE A 564 -31.67 8.39 14.34
C ILE A 564 -30.50 9.38 14.39
N ARG A 565 -29.64 9.24 15.39
CA ARG A 565 -28.49 10.11 15.62
C ARG A 565 -27.22 9.35 15.37
#